data_AF-A0AA97GND3-F1
#
_entry.id   AF-A0AA97GND3-F1
#
_cell.length_a   1.000
_cell.length_b   1.000
_cell.length_c   1.000
_cell.angle_alpha   90.00
_cell.angle_beta   90.00
_cell.angle_gamma   90.00
#
_symmetry.space_group_name_H-M   'P 1'
#
loop_
_entity.id
_entity.type
_entity.pdbx_description
1 polymer ?
#
loop_
_entity_poly.entity_id
_entity_poly.type
_entity_poly.pdbx_seq_one_letter_code
_entity_poly.pdbx_strand_id
1 'polypeptide(L)'
;MNKSIRKIESEKESAIMHCRIGIYISIAGFLLIFANYMFDSDNSPILAGIIIGGGVVFWGINHDKVSNIKRELDNICYKKYGKSHKDSWNDISNDEGY
;
A
#
# COMPACT_ATOMS: atom_id res chain seq x y z
N MET A 1 -2.29 7.55 25.21
CA MET A 1 -2.49 8.42 24.03
C MET A 1 -3.29 7.61 23.01
N ASN A 2 -4.62 7.72 23.03
CA ASN A 2 -5.51 6.90 22.21
C ASN A 2 -5.47 7.45 20.77
N LYS A 3 -4.73 6.81 19.86
CA LYS A 3 -4.82 7.13 18.43
C LYS A 3 -6.26 6.78 18.02
N SER A 4 -7.02 7.74 17.50
CA SER A 4 -8.36 7.45 16.97
C SER A 4 -8.25 6.44 15.83
N ILE A 5 -9.26 5.58 15.68
CA ILE A 5 -9.26 4.51 14.66
C ILE A 5 -9.11 5.15 13.27
N ARG A 6 -9.73 6.32 13.07
CA ARG A 6 -9.54 7.19 11.90
C ARG A 6 -8.09 7.50 11.54
N LYS A 7 -7.21 7.76 12.51
CA LYS A 7 -5.81 8.09 12.20
C LYS A 7 -5.08 6.87 11.64
N ILE A 8 -5.35 5.69 12.20
CA ILE A 8 -4.74 4.44 11.75
C ILE A 8 -5.30 4.02 10.39
N GLU A 9 -6.59 4.28 10.13
CA GLU A 9 -7.20 4.06 8.82
C GLU A 9 -6.63 5.00 7.74
N SER A 10 -6.38 6.27 8.07
CA SER A 10 -5.69 7.19 7.15
C SER A 10 -4.25 6.75 6.84
N GLU A 11 -3.53 6.20 7.82
CA GLU A 11 -2.19 5.63 7.64
C GLU A 11 -2.23 4.38 6.75
N LYS A 12 -3.27 3.55 6.86
CA LYS A 12 -3.53 2.39 5.98
C LYS A 12 -3.78 2.82 4.54
N GLU A 13 -4.65 3.80 4.30
CA GLU A 13 -4.95 4.32 2.97
C GLU A 13 -3.72 4.93 2.30
N SER A 14 -2.94 5.70 3.05
CA SER A 14 -1.64 6.21 2.57
C SER A 14 -0.71 5.06 2.18
N ALA A 15 -0.56 4.03 3.02
CA ALA A 15 0.28 2.88 2.71
C ALA A 15 -0.19 2.10 1.47
N ILE A 16 -1.50 1.96 1.26
CA ILE A 16 -2.08 1.39 0.04
C ILE A 16 -1.72 2.25 -1.19
N MET A 17 -1.82 3.57 -1.07
CA MET A 17 -1.43 4.49 -2.14
C MET A 17 0.06 4.34 -2.51
N HIS A 18 0.95 4.25 -1.51
CA HIS A 18 2.38 3.99 -1.74
C HIS A 18 2.63 2.62 -2.38
N CYS A 19 1.87 1.60 -2.00
CA CYS A 19 1.90 0.28 -2.65
C CYS A 19 1.55 0.40 -4.15
N ARG A 20 0.47 1.11 -4.50
CA ARG A 20 0.08 1.35 -5.91
C ARG A 20 1.16 2.10 -6.69
N ILE A 21 1.80 3.10 -6.07
CA ILE A 21 2.91 3.84 -6.69
C ILE A 21 4.08 2.89 -7.04
N GLY A 22 4.45 1.96 -6.16
CA GLY A 22 5.47 0.96 -6.45
C GLY A 22 5.15 0.08 -7.66
N ILE A 23 3.88 -0.32 -7.80
CA ILE A 23 3.41 -1.06 -8.99
C ILE A 23 3.52 -0.19 -10.25
N TYR A 24 3.07 1.07 -10.20
CA TYR A 24 3.15 1.98 -11.35
C TYR A 24 4.59 2.22 -11.81
N ILE A 25 5.53 2.38 -10.87
CA ILE A 25 6.97 2.51 -11.18
C ILE A 25 7.47 1.24 -11.86
N SER A 26 7.08 0.06 -11.36
CA SER A 26 7.46 -1.23 -11.95
C SER A 26 6.94 -1.37 -13.38
N ILE A 27 5.67 -1.03 -13.62
CA ILE A 27 5.05 -1.06 -14.96
C ILE A 27 5.75 -0.07 -15.90
N ALA A 28 6.07 1.13 -15.45
CA ALA A 28 6.80 2.11 -16.25
C ALA A 28 8.18 1.60 -16.69
N GLY A 29 8.90 0.91 -15.80
CA GLY A 29 10.16 0.24 -16.14
C GLY A 29 9.97 -0.86 -17.19
N PHE A 30 8.92 -1.66 -17.11
CA PHE A 30 8.59 -2.66 -18.14
C PHE A 30 8.25 -2.02 -19.49
N LEU A 31 7.50 -0.91 -19.50
CA LEU A 31 7.17 -0.17 -20.72
C LEU A 31 8.42 0.40 -21.39
N LEU A 32 9.42 0.82 -20.62
CA LEU A 32 10.72 1.28 -21.15
C LEU A 32 11.48 0.17 -21.87
N ILE A 33 11.50 -1.05 -21.31
CA ILE A 33 12.11 -2.22 -21.98
C ILE A 33 11.34 -2.54 -23.27
N PHE A 34 10.01 -2.51 -23.20
CA PHE A 34 9.16 -2.80 -24.35
C PHE A 34 9.34 -1.77 -25.47
N ALA A 35 9.46 -0.49 -25.11
CA ALA A 35 9.71 0.59 -26.06
C ALA A 35 11.11 0.47 -26.69
N ASN A 36 12.13 0.08 -25.91
CA ASN A 36 13.45 -0.21 -26.47
C ASN A 36 13.36 -1.33 -27.53
N TYR A 37 12.73 -2.46 -27.18
CA TYR A 37 12.57 -3.60 -28.08
C TYR A 37 11.79 -3.27 -29.37
N MET A 38 10.72 -2.47 -29.29
CA MET A 38 9.85 -2.16 -30.42
C MET A 38 10.37 -1.03 -31.32
N PHE A 39 11.12 -0.07 -30.76
CA PHE A 39 11.49 1.17 -31.45
C PHE A 39 13.01 1.35 -31.63
N ASP A 40 13.81 0.34 -31.31
CA ASP A 40 15.29 0.36 -31.39
C ASP A 40 15.88 1.59 -30.67
N SER A 41 15.32 1.89 -29.50
CA SER A 41 15.67 3.07 -28.72
C SER A 41 16.89 2.78 -27.85
N ASP A 42 17.87 3.68 -27.81
CA ASP A 42 19.10 3.59 -26.98
C ASP A 42 18.89 3.64 -25.45
N ASN A 43 17.71 3.26 -24.95
CA ASN A 43 17.42 3.21 -23.53
C ASN A 43 18.24 2.10 -22.86
N SER A 44 19.08 2.44 -21.88
CA SER A 44 19.88 1.44 -21.17
C SER A 44 18.99 0.39 -20.47
N PRO A 45 19.09 -0.91 -20.82
CA PRO A 45 18.30 -1.98 -20.19
C PRO A 45 18.63 -2.14 -18.71
N ILE A 46 19.83 -1.74 -18.30
CA ILE A 46 20.26 -1.71 -16.89
C ILE A 46 19.41 -0.71 -16.10
N LEU A 47 19.20 0.50 -16.65
CA LEU A 47 18.36 1.53 -16.01
C LEU A 47 16.92 1.04 -15.83
N ALA A 48 16.36 0.42 -16.86
CA ALA A 48 15.01 -0.14 -16.76
C ALA A 48 14.92 -1.27 -15.72
N GLY A 49 15.94 -2.13 -15.64
CA GLY A 49 16.05 -3.15 -14.59
C GLY A 49 16.08 -2.56 -13.17
N ILE A 50 16.81 -1.47 -12.96
CA ILE A 50 16.85 -0.75 -11.67
C ILE A 50 15.46 -0.19 -11.32
N ILE A 51 14.76 0.40 -12.29
CA ILE A 51 13.42 0.98 -12.09
C ILE A 51 12.41 -0.13 -11.71
N ILE A 52 12.42 -1.25 -12.43
CA ILE A 52 11.54 -2.40 -12.14
C ILE A 52 11.87 -2.97 -10.75
N GLY A 53 13.14 -3.27 -10.48
CA GLY A 53 13.57 -3.84 -9.21
C GLY A 53 13.25 -2.92 -8.02
N GLY A 54 13.53 -1.61 -8.16
CA GLY A 54 13.22 -0.61 -7.15
C GLY A 54 11.72 -0.47 -6.89
N GLY A 55 10.91 -0.48 -7.96
CA GLY A 55 9.45 -0.45 -7.86
C GLY A 55 8.88 -1.67 -7.11
N VAL A 56 9.39 -2.87 -7.40
CA VAL A 56 8.96 -4.12 -6.75
C VAL A 56 9.34 -4.14 -5.27
N VAL A 57 10.57 -3.75 -4.92
CA VAL A 57 11.00 -3.68 -3.51
C VAL A 57 10.17 -2.64 -2.74
N PHE A 58 9.94 -1.47 -3.33
CA PHE A 58 9.10 -0.44 -2.73
C PHE A 58 7.66 -0.92 -2.54
N TRP A 59 7.09 -1.64 -3.52
CA TRP A 59 5.78 -2.27 -3.38
C TRP A 59 5.74 -3.26 -2.21
N GLY A 60 6.71 -4.16 -2.11
CA GLY A 60 6.79 -5.18 -1.06
C GLY A 60 6.87 -4.60 0.34
N ILE A 61 7.72 -3.58 0.56
CA ILE A 61 7.85 -2.90 1.86
C ILE A 61 6.51 -2.27 2.28
N ASN A 62 5.82 -1.61 1.34
CA ASN A 62 4.54 -0.98 1.64
C ASN A 62 3.41 -2.01 1.82
N HIS A 63 3.45 -3.14 1.11
CA HIS A 63 2.52 -4.23 1.31
C HIS A 63 2.62 -4.81 2.74
N ASP A 64 3.83 -5.02 3.24
CA ASP A 64 4.07 -5.45 4.63
C ASP A 64 3.58 -4.41 5.65
N LYS A 65 3.78 -3.11 5.37
CA LYS A 65 3.21 -2.04 6.20
C LYS A 65 1.69 -2.08 6.25
N VAL A 66 1.01 -2.25 5.10
CA VAL A 66 -0.45 -2.36 5.04
C VAL A 66 -0.95 -3.55 5.86
N SER A 67 -0.28 -4.71 5.75
CA SER A 67 -0.63 -5.91 6.52
C SER A 67 -0.50 -5.68 8.03
N ASN A 68 0.60 -5.05 8.46
CA ASN A 68 0.82 -4.72 9.87
C ASN A 68 -0.23 -3.73 10.41
N ILE A 69 -0.54 -2.67 9.66
CA ILE A 69 -1.56 -1.69 10.06
C ILE A 69 -2.93 -2.35 10.16
N LYS A 70 -3.28 -3.24 9.22
CA LYS A 70 -4.54 -4.00 9.27
C LYS A 70 -4.63 -4.85 10.55
N ARG A 71 -3.55 -5.54 10.92
CA ARG A 71 -3.48 -6.35 12.14
C ARG A 71 -3.58 -5.49 13.41
N GLU A 72 -3.00 -4.30 13.39
CA GLU A 72 -3.14 -3.34 14.50
C GLU A 72 -4.60 -2.86 14.64
N LEU A 73 -5.25 -2.54 13.52
CA LEU A 73 -6.66 -2.14 13.45
C LEU A 73 -7.59 -3.25 13.99
N ASP A 74 -7.36 -4.48 13.56
CA ASP A 74 -8.11 -5.65 14.04
C ASP A 74 -7.92 -5.85 15.55
N ASN A 75 -6.69 -5.73 16.06
CA ASN A 75 -6.43 -5.84 17.50
C ASN A 75 -7.13 -4.76 18.33
N ILE A 76 -7.19 -3.52 17.84
CA ILE A 76 -7.87 -2.42 18.52
C ILE A 76 -9.39 -2.66 18.52
N CYS A 77 -9.96 -3.07 17.38
CA CYS A 77 -11.39 -3.36 17.26
C CYS A 77 -11.81 -4.58 18.08
N TYR A 78 -11.00 -5.64 18.10
CA TYR A 78 -11.27 -6.80 18.95
C TYR A 78 -11.25 -6.44 20.43
N LYS A 79 -10.30 -5.59 20.87
CA LYS A 79 -10.25 -5.14 22.27
C LYS A 79 -11.44 -4.27 22.67
N LYS A 80 -11.97 -3.48 21.73
CA LYS A 80 -13.00 -2.48 22.01
C LYS A 80 -14.43 -2.98 21.77
N TYR A 81 -14.64 -3.74 20.69
CA TYR A 81 -15.95 -4.19 20.20
C TYR A 81 -16.08 -5.72 20.16
N GLY A 82 -15.00 -6.47 20.44
CA GLY A 82 -15.02 -7.94 20.43
C GLY A 82 -15.06 -8.56 19.03
N LYS A 83 -14.87 -7.77 17.97
CA LYS A 83 -14.99 -8.19 16.57
C LYS A 83 -13.83 -7.65 15.72
N SER A 84 -13.66 -8.21 14.52
CA SER A 84 -12.67 -7.73 13.55
C SER A 84 -12.98 -6.28 13.11
N HIS A 85 -12.00 -5.53 12.59
CA HIS A 85 -12.23 -4.17 12.10
C HIS A 85 -13.32 -4.15 11.01
N LYS A 86 -13.33 -5.16 10.13
CA LYS A 86 -14.31 -5.27 9.04
C LYS A 86 -15.76 -5.38 9.56
N ASP A 87 -15.94 -6.07 10.68
CA ASP A 87 -17.26 -6.32 11.27
C ASP A 87 -17.64 -5.27 12.32
N SER A 88 -16.69 -4.42 12.73
CA SER A 88 -16.88 -3.37 13.73
C SER A 88 -17.23 -2.02 13.11
N TRP A 89 -17.45 -1.94 11.80
CA TRP A 89 -17.68 -0.67 11.09
C TRP A 89 -18.84 0.15 11.68
N ASN A 90 -20.00 -0.49 11.94
CA ASN A 90 -21.15 0.18 12.54
C ASN A 90 -20.86 0.65 13.97
N ASP A 91 -20.08 -0.13 14.73
CA ASP A 91 -19.71 0.21 16.10
C ASP A 91 -18.72 1.39 16.13
N ILE A 92 -17.78 1.45 15.16
CA ILE A 92 -16.88 2.59 14.95
C ILE A 92 -17.65 3.83 14.51
N SER A 93 -18.60 3.68 13.58
CA SER A 93 -19.44 4.77 13.07
C SER A 93 -20.23 5.45 14.19
N ASN A 94 -20.84 4.67 15.07
CA ASN A 94 -21.62 5.17 16.20
C ASN A 94 -20.75 5.87 17.27
N ASP A 95 -19.53 5.39 17.50
CA ASP A 95 -18.65 5.90 18.56
C ASP A 95 -17.81 7.10 18.12
N GLU A 96 -17.42 7.17 16.84
CA GLU A 96 -16.67 8.31 16.26
C GLU A 96 -17.58 9.36 15.59
N GLY A 97 -18.89 9.12 15.51
CA GLY A 97 -19.88 10.08 15.00
C GLY A 97 -19.84 10.28 13.49
N TYR A 98 -19.74 9.19 12.73
CA TYR A 98 -19.84 9.17 11.26
C TYR A 98 -21.29 9.34 10.77
#